data_AF-A0A2N2S652-F1
#
_entry.id   AF-A0A2N2S652-F1
#
_cell.length_a   1.000
_cell.length_b   1.000
_cell.length_c   1.000
_cell.angle_alpha   90.00
_cell.angle_beta   90.00
_cell.angle_gamma   90.00
#
_symmetry.space_group_name_H-M   'P 1'
#
loop_
_entity.id
_entity.type
_entity.pdbx_description
1 polymer ?
#
loop_
_entity_poly.entity_id
_entity_poly.type
_entity_poly.pdbx_seq_one_letter_code
_entity_poly.pdbx_strand_id
1 'polypeptide(L)'
;MLKIYNSIAREKQTFAPIVAGKVSMYVCGMTVYDYCHLGHARVMVVFDMVNRWLRASGFDVTYVRNITDIDDKIINRANERGITIQALTDEFIRAMDEDSEKLGVLRPDIEPRATMHIADMVAMIGQLIEKGHAYPADNGDEFYSVNSFEGHGKLSGKSLED
;
A
#
# COMPACT_ATOMS: atom_id res chain seq x y z
N MET A 1 0.67 -27.33 7.60
CA MET A 1 1.15 -26.05 8.15
C MET A 1 1.46 -25.11 6.99
N LEU A 2 0.88 -23.91 6.97
CA LEU A 2 1.05 -22.96 5.88
C LEU A 2 2.52 -22.52 5.78
N LYS A 3 3.05 -22.45 4.56
CA LYS A 3 4.36 -21.85 4.27
C LYS A 3 4.20 -20.75 3.21
N ILE A 4 4.76 -19.58 3.47
CA ILE A 4 4.73 -18.41 2.57
C ILE A 4 6.16 -18.07 2.17
N TYR A 5 6.36 -17.71 0.91
CA TYR A 5 7.65 -17.19 0.45
C TYR A 5 7.87 -15.79 1.03
N ASN A 6 8.90 -15.63 1.86
CA ASN A 6 9.26 -14.36 2.47
C ASN A 6 10.34 -13.68 1.63
N SER A 7 10.02 -12.57 0.96
CA SER A 7 10.97 -11.83 0.11
C SER A 7 12.23 -11.37 0.85
N ILE A 8 12.14 -11.08 2.16
CA ILE A 8 13.29 -10.69 2.99
C ILE A 8 14.26 -11.86 3.18
N ALA A 9 13.73 -13.06 3.45
CA ALA A 9 14.53 -14.26 3.69
C ALA A 9 14.86 -15.03 2.41
N ARG A 10 14.17 -14.72 1.30
CA ARG A 10 14.26 -15.40 -0.01
C ARG A 10 13.97 -16.90 0.02
N GLU A 11 13.15 -17.34 0.98
CA GLU A 11 12.78 -18.73 1.17
C GLU A 11 11.31 -18.88 1.62
N LYS A 12 10.79 -20.12 1.53
CA LYS A 12 9.47 -20.45 2.09
C LYS A 12 9.60 -20.68 3.59
N GLN A 13 9.00 -19.82 4.38
CA GLN A 13 8.98 -19.94 5.85
C GLN A 13 7.62 -20.41 6.34
N THR A 14 7.62 -21.11 7.46
CA THR A 14 6.38 -21.44 8.17
C THR A 14 5.68 -20.14 8.56
N PHE A 15 4.43 -19.99 8.15
CA PHE A 15 3.60 -18.87 8.57
C PHE A 15 3.22 -19.02 10.04
N ALA A 16 3.60 -18.04 10.84
CA ALA A 16 3.23 -17.92 12.25
C ALA A 16 2.66 -16.51 12.48
N PRO A 17 1.39 -16.38 12.90
CA PRO A 17 0.82 -15.07 13.18
C PRO A 17 1.45 -14.45 14.44
N ILE A 18 1.51 -13.12 14.49
CA ILE A 18 2.00 -12.36 15.65
C ILE A 18 1.11 -12.64 16.88
N VAL A 19 -0.21 -12.68 16.67
CA VAL A 19 -1.21 -13.06 17.68
C VAL A 19 -1.88 -14.36 17.22
N ALA A 20 -1.89 -15.38 18.08
CA ALA A 20 -2.44 -16.69 17.73
C ALA A 20 -3.87 -16.57 17.17
N GLY A 21 -4.11 -17.17 16.01
CA GLY A 21 -5.41 -17.16 15.32
C GLY A 21 -5.75 -15.87 14.57
N LYS A 22 -4.94 -14.80 14.64
CA LYS A 22 -5.21 -13.52 13.99
C LYS A 22 -4.18 -13.17 12.93
N VAL A 23 -4.62 -12.60 11.80
CA VAL A 23 -3.73 -12.18 10.71
C VAL A 23 -4.02 -10.74 10.32
N SER A 24 -3.01 -9.87 10.42
CA SER A 24 -3.05 -8.53 9.85
C SER A 24 -2.34 -8.54 8.49
N MET A 25 -3.05 -8.21 7.43
CA MET A 25 -2.53 -8.19 6.06
C MET A 25 -2.72 -6.81 5.45
N TYR A 26 -1.63 -6.19 5.00
CA TYR A 26 -1.65 -4.96 4.22
C TYR A 26 -1.19 -5.24 2.79
N VAL A 27 -1.93 -4.75 1.80
CA VAL A 27 -1.55 -4.82 0.37
C VAL A 27 -1.67 -3.42 -0.21
N CYS A 28 -0.63 -2.93 -0.89
CA CYS A 28 -0.70 -1.64 -1.58
C CYS A 28 -1.82 -1.67 -2.63
N GLY A 29 -2.71 -0.68 -2.60
CA GLY A 29 -3.75 -0.53 -3.61
C GLY A 29 -3.32 0.36 -4.77
N MET A 30 -4.31 1.04 -5.37
CA MET A 30 -4.16 1.70 -6.67
C MET A 30 -4.01 3.22 -6.53
N THR A 31 -3.20 3.81 -7.42
CA THR A 31 -3.25 5.24 -7.72
C THR A 31 -4.41 5.51 -8.68
N VAL A 32 -5.45 6.17 -8.21
CA VAL A 32 -6.76 6.28 -8.89
C VAL A 32 -6.83 7.47 -9.85
N TYR A 33 -5.97 7.46 -10.86
CA TYR A 33 -5.92 8.48 -11.93
C TYR A 33 -6.46 7.98 -13.29
N ASP A 34 -6.67 6.67 -13.43
CA ASP A 34 -7.18 6.01 -14.64
C ASP A 34 -7.81 4.64 -14.31
N TYR A 35 -8.39 3.98 -15.32
CA TYR A 35 -8.97 2.63 -15.20
C TYR A 35 -7.95 1.57 -14.80
N CYS A 36 -8.42 0.53 -14.11
CA CYS A 36 -7.59 -0.62 -13.77
C CYS A 36 -7.22 -1.44 -15.02
N HIS A 37 -5.93 -1.77 -15.17
CA HIS A 37 -5.46 -2.69 -16.20
C HIS A 37 -5.27 -4.11 -15.65
N LEU A 38 -5.00 -5.11 -16.51
CA LEU A 38 -4.83 -6.51 -16.12
C LEU A 38 -3.77 -6.77 -15.04
N GLY A 39 -2.72 -5.95 -14.98
CA GLY A 39 -1.75 -6.00 -13.87
C GLY A 39 -2.40 -5.77 -12.50
N HIS A 40 -3.31 -4.81 -12.37
CA HIS A 40 -4.06 -4.55 -11.15
C HIS A 40 -5.02 -5.71 -10.86
N ALA A 41 -5.75 -6.17 -11.88
CA ALA A 41 -6.65 -7.32 -11.74
C ALA A 41 -5.92 -8.55 -11.18
N ARG A 42 -4.72 -8.86 -11.68
CA ARG A 42 -3.89 -9.96 -11.15
C ARG A 42 -3.58 -9.78 -9.67
N VAL A 43 -3.14 -8.59 -9.25
CA VAL A 43 -2.79 -8.33 -7.84
C VAL A 43 -4.04 -8.47 -6.96
N MET A 44 -5.16 -7.86 -7.36
CA MET A 44 -6.42 -7.93 -6.62
C MET A 44 -6.91 -9.37 -6.44
N VAL A 45 -6.92 -10.17 -7.52
CA VAL A 45 -7.37 -11.57 -7.48
C VAL A 45 -6.42 -12.45 -6.65
N VAL A 46 -5.10 -12.27 -6.77
CA VAL A 46 -4.13 -13.06 -6.00
C VAL A 46 -4.27 -12.81 -4.50
N PHE A 47 -4.40 -11.56 -4.07
CA PHE A 47 -4.54 -11.25 -2.64
C PHE A 47 -5.95 -11.54 -2.10
N ASP A 48 -6.98 -11.49 -2.95
CA ASP A 48 -8.30 -12.02 -2.62
C ASP A 48 -8.25 -13.53 -2.34
N MET A 49 -7.56 -14.30 -3.19
CA MET A 49 -7.34 -15.73 -2.97
C MET A 49 -6.63 -15.98 -1.62
N VAL A 50 -5.61 -15.19 -1.30
CA VAL A 50 -4.89 -15.28 0.00
C VAL A 50 -5.83 -14.97 1.17
N ASN A 51 -6.60 -13.87 1.10
CA ASN A 51 -7.58 -13.47 2.11
C ASN A 51 -8.60 -14.59 2.36
N ARG A 52 -9.21 -15.11 1.29
CA ARG A 52 -10.18 -16.20 1.34
C ARG A 52 -9.59 -17.46 1.94
N TRP A 53 -8.38 -17.84 1.54
CA TRP A 53 -7.72 -19.04 2.06
C TRP A 53 -7.43 -18.93 3.55
N LEU A 54 -6.93 -17.77 4.02
CA LEU A 54 -6.66 -17.54 5.44
C LEU A 54 -7.93 -17.61 6.28
N ARG A 55 -9.02 -16.96 5.84
CA ARG A 55 -10.32 -17.02 6.52
C ARG A 55 -10.89 -18.44 6.53
N ALA A 56 -10.86 -19.14 5.39
CA ALA A 56 -11.30 -20.53 5.30
C ALA A 56 -10.45 -21.49 6.17
N SER A 57 -9.21 -21.11 6.47
CA SER A 57 -8.32 -21.85 7.37
C SER A 57 -8.56 -21.54 8.86
N GLY A 58 -9.57 -20.74 9.19
CA GLY A 58 -9.97 -20.43 10.57
C GLY A 58 -9.28 -19.22 11.18
N PHE A 59 -8.55 -18.42 10.39
CA PHE A 59 -7.96 -17.18 10.89
C PHE A 59 -8.97 -16.03 10.92
N ASP A 60 -8.88 -15.23 11.98
CA ASP A 60 -9.47 -13.90 12.04
C ASP A 60 -8.56 -12.92 11.29
N VAL A 61 -8.96 -12.53 10.08
CA VAL A 61 -8.15 -11.71 9.17
C VAL A 61 -8.62 -10.27 9.20
N THR A 62 -7.69 -9.34 9.40
CA THR A 62 -7.83 -7.92 9.10
C THR A 62 -7.02 -7.61 7.84
N TYR A 63 -7.71 -7.41 6.73
CA TYR A 63 -7.17 -7.06 5.43
C TYR A 63 -7.36 -5.56 5.17
N VAL A 64 -6.23 -4.86 4.99
CA VAL A 64 -6.16 -3.44 4.67
C VAL A 64 -5.58 -3.27 3.27
N ARG A 65 -6.21 -2.43 2.45
CA ARG A 65 -5.68 -2.00 1.14
C ARG A 65 -5.90 -0.51 0.98
N ASN A 66 -4.85 0.28 0.77
CA ASN A 66 -5.01 1.73 0.64
C ASN A 66 -5.54 2.14 -0.74
N ILE A 67 -6.02 3.37 -0.85
CA ILE A 67 -6.21 4.08 -2.11
C ILE A 67 -5.24 5.26 -2.12
N THR A 68 -4.42 5.37 -3.16
CA THR A 68 -3.58 6.54 -3.38
C THR A 68 -4.38 7.55 -4.20
N ASP A 69 -4.98 8.52 -3.51
CA ASP A 69 -5.85 9.56 -4.08
C ASP A 69 -5.20 10.95 -4.10
N ILE A 70 -3.89 11.02 -3.86
CA ILE A 70 -3.04 12.19 -4.10
C ILE A 70 -1.69 11.71 -4.63
N ASP A 71 -1.33 12.16 -5.83
CA ASP A 71 -0.12 11.77 -6.58
C ASP A 71 0.08 12.73 -7.76
N ASP A 72 1.30 12.90 -8.26
CA ASP A 72 1.60 13.75 -9.41
C ASP A 72 0.77 13.36 -10.65
N LYS A 73 0.53 12.06 -10.87
CA LYS A 73 -0.29 11.59 -11.99
C LYS A 73 -1.75 12.02 -11.88
N ILE A 74 -2.28 12.06 -10.65
CA ILE A 74 -3.64 12.53 -10.35
C ILE A 74 -3.72 14.04 -10.62
N ILE A 75 -2.75 14.82 -10.11
CA ILE A 75 -2.70 16.27 -10.29
C ILE A 75 -2.63 16.62 -11.78
N ASN A 76 -1.72 15.99 -12.52
CA ASN A 76 -1.55 16.24 -13.94
C ASN A 76 -2.81 15.88 -14.74
N ARG A 77 -3.39 14.70 -14.51
CA ARG A 77 -4.61 14.28 -15.23
C ARG A 77 -5.84 15.13 -14.87
N ALA A 78 -5.96 15.56 -13.63
CA ALA A 78 -7.03 16.47 -13.20
C ALA A 78 -6.92 17.83 -13.91
N ASN A 79 -5.70 18.38 -14.01
CA ASN A 79 -5.42 19.61 -14.74
C ASN A 79 -5.70 19.46 -16.25
N GLU A 80 -5.27 18.37 -16.88
CA GLU A 80 -5.56 18.06 -18.29
C GLU A 80 -7.07 18.04 -18.58
N ARG A 81 -7.86 17.48 -17.65
CA ARG A 81 -9.32 17.38 -17.76
C ARG A 81 -10.07 18.63 -17.30
N GLY A 82 -9.39 19.59 -16.67
CA GLY A 82 -10.02 20.78 -16.09
C GLY A 82 -10.99 20.47 -14.95
N ILE A 83 -10.71 19.43 -14.14
CA ILE A 83 -11.53 19.03 -12.99
C ILE A 83 -10.69 18.97 -11.70
N THR A 84 -11.35 18.86 -10.55
CA THR A 84 -10.65 18.70 -9.26
C THR A 84 -10.07 17.29 -9.11
N ILE A 85 -9.02 17.15 -8.29
CA ILE A 85 -8.47 15.82 -7.94
C ILE A 85 -9.54 14.93 -7.30
N GLN A 86 -10.45 15.50 -6.50
CA GLN A 86 -11.53 14.76 -5.87
C GLN A 86 -12.49 14.19 -6.91
N ALA A 87 -12.89 14.99 -7.91
CA ALA A 87 -13.77 14.53 -8.97
C ALA A 87 -13.12 13.41 -9.80
N LEU A 88 -11.83 13.54 -10.12
CA LEU A 88 -11.07 12.52 -10.83
C LEU A 88 -10.98 11.21 -10.04
N THR A 89 -10.55 11.31 -8.77
CA THR A 89 -10.32 10.13 -7.93
C THR A 89 -11.61 9.42 -7.57
N ASP A 90 -12.70 10.14 -7.29
CA ASP A 90 -14.01 9.52 -7.04
C ASP A 90 -14.55 8.78 -8.27
N GLU A 91 -14.29 9.26 -9.50
CA GLU A 91 -14.62 8.55 -10.74
C GLU A 91 -13.87 7.21 -10.83
N PHE A 92 -12.55 7.23 -10.64
CA PHE A 92 -11.74 6.02 -10.80
C PHE A 92 -11.80 5.07 -9.61
N ILE A 93 -12.15 5.55 -8.41
CA ILE A 93 -12.50 4.68 -7.28
C ILE A 93 -13.77 3.89 -7.60
N ARG A 94 -14.81 4.54 -8.15
CA ARG A 94 -16.03 3.83 -8.59
C ARG A 94 -15.72 2.80 -9.67
N ALA A 95 -14.93 3.18 -10.68
CA ALA A 95 -14.53 2.25 -11.74
C ALA A 95 -13.74 1.04 -11.20
N MET A 96 -12.79 1.28 -10.28
CA MET A 96 -12.02 0.23 -9.60
C MET A 96 -12.93 -0.71 -8.79
N ASP A 97 -13.92 -0.17 -8.09
CA ASP A 97 -14.90 -0.95 -7.32
C ASP A 97 -15.76 -1.82 -8.25
N GLU A 98 -16.26 -1.26 -9.35
CA GLU A 98 -17.05 -2.00 -10.35
C GLU A 98 -16.25 -3.14 -11.00
N ASP A 99 -14.98 -2.89 -11.34
CA ASP A 99 -14.10 -3.92 -11.88
C ASP A 99 -13.79 -5.02 -10.85
N SER A 100 -13.56 -4.64 -9.59
CA SER A 100 -13.33 -5.58 -8.50
C SER A 100 -14.55 -6.47 -8.28
N GLU A 101 -15.75 -5.91 -8.31
CA GLU A 101 -17.01 -6.63 -8.17
C GLU A 101 -17.22 -7.63 -9.32
N LYS A 102 -17.00 -7.20 -10.58
CA LYS A 102 -17.10 -8.09 -11.76
C LYS A 102 -16.11 -9.24 -11.72
N LEU A 103 -14.94 -9.05 -11.10
CA LEU A 103 -13.94 -10.09 -10.87
C LEU A 103 -14.25 -10.98 -9.65
N GLY A 104 -15.28 -10.67 -8.86
CA GLY A 104 -15.64 -11.40 -7.65
C GLY A 104 -14.65 -11.20 -6.49
N VAL A 105 -13.86 -10.12 -6.53
CA VAL A 105 -12.89 -9.78 -5.48
C VAL A 105 -13.63 -9.23 -4.27
N LEU A 106 -13.31 -9.73 -3.08
CA LEU A 106 -13.85 -9.18 -1.83
C LEU A 106 -13.23 -7.81 -1.55
N ARG A 107 -14.04 -6.90 -1.02
CA ARG A 107 -13.54 -5.64 -0.48
C ARG A 107 -12.59 -5.92 0.71
N PRO A 108 -11.53 -5.13 0.90
CA PRO A 108 -10.75 -5.16 2.14
C PRO A 108 -11.64 -4.78 3.33
N ASP A 109 -11.25 -5.18 4.54
CA ASP A 109 -11.96 -4.77 5.77
C ASP A 109 -11.78 -3.26 6.01
N ILE A 110 -10.64 -2.70 5.59
CA ILE A 110 -10.31 -1.28 5.71
C ILE A 110 -9.67 -0.78 4.42
N GLU A 111 -10.20 0.31 3.87
CA GLU A 111 -9.71 0.92 2.62
C GLU A 111 -9.35 2.40 2.81
N PRO A 112 -8.22 2.71 3.47
CA PRO A 112 -7.86 4.09 3.78
C PRO A 112 -7.44 4.85 2.52
N ARG A 113 -7.92 6.08 2.37
CA ARG A 113 -7.44 7.03 1.37
C ARG A 113 -6.29 7.86 1.92
N ALA A 114 -5.26 8.10 1.12
CA ALA A 114 -4.10 8.88 1.55
C ALA A 114 -4.50 10.29 2.04
N THR A 115 -5.43 10.97 1.36
CA THR A 115 -5.92 12.30 1.76
C THR A 115 -6.55 12.34 3.16
N MET A 116 -7.09 11.22 3.67
CA MET A 116 -7.68 11.14 5.00
C MET A 116 -6.65 10.92 6.12
N HIS A 117 -5.40 10.64 5.77
CA HIS A 117 -4.32 10.31 6.71
C HIS A 117 -3.14 11.30 6.65
N ILE A 118 -3.35 12.51 6.10
CA ILE A 118 -2.33 13.58 6.06
C ILE A 118 -1.80 13.90 7.47
N ALA A 119 -2.69 14.00 8.47
CA ALA A 119 -2.27 14.30 9.84
C ALA A 119 -1.36 13.20 10.42
N ASP A 120 -1.67 11.93 10.14
CA ASP A 120 -0.85 10.79 10.57
C ASP A 120 0.52 10.78 9.87
N MET A 121 0.56 11.10 8.57
CA MET A 121 1.79 11.24 7.81
C MET A 121 2.68 12.35 8.37
N VAL A 122 2.12 13.54 8.65
CA VAL A 122 2.85 14.65 9.26
C VAL A 122 3.38 14.27 10.65
N ALA A 123 2.58 13.60 11.48
CA ALA A 123 3.01 13.13 12.79
C ALA A 123 4.17 12.11 12.69
N MET A 124 4.11 11.20 11.72
CA MET A 124 5.19 10.23 11.47
C MET A 124 6.47 10.93 11.00
N ILE A 125 6.36 11.90 10.07
CA ILE A 125 7.51 12.69 9.60
C ILE A 125 8.16 13.44 10.77
N GLY A 126 7.36 14.07 11.64
CA GLY A 126 7.87 14.73 12.85
C GLY A 126 8.69 13.78 13.74
N GLN A 127 8.20 12.56 13.99
CA GLN A 127 8.95 11.55 14.74
C GLN A 127 10.24 11.12 14.06
N LEU A 128 10.27 11.07 12.72
CA LEU A 128 11.48 10.73 11.96
C LEU A 128 12.52 11.85 12.06
N ILE A 129 12.10 13.11 12.03
CA ILE A 129 12.98 14.27 12.25
C ILE A 129 13.57 14.23 13.67
N GLU A 130 12.73 14.03 14.69
CA GLU A 130 13.17 13.94 16.10
C GLU A 130 14.20 12.83 16.33
N LYS A 131 14.08 11.72 15.59
CA LYS A 131 15.00 10.57 15.68
C LYS A 131 16.23 10.70 14.77
N GLY A 132 16.38 11.79 14.02
CA GLY A 132 17.49 11.99 13.10
C GLY A 132 17.45 11.13 11.83
N HIS A 133 16.26 10.63 11.45
CA HIS A 133 16.04 9.84 10.24
C HIS A 133 15.47 10.65 9.07
N ALA A 134 15.07 11.91 9.29
CA ALA A 134 14.62 12.82 8.25
C ALA A 134 15.26 14.20 8.44
N TYR A 135 15.37 14.96 7.35
CA TYR A 135 15.97 16.29 7.33
C TYR A 135 15.31 17.18 6.25
N PRO A 136 15.22 18.49 6.49
CA PRO A 136 14.74 19.43 5.48
C PRO A 136 15.83 19.66 4.43
N ALA A 137 15.43 19.75 3.17
CA ALA A 137 16.28 20.23 2.08
C ALA A 137 16.10 21.74 1.84
N ASP A 138 17.04 22.32 1.11
CA ASP A 138 17.05 23.76 0.81
C ASP A 138 15.81 24.25 0.06
N ASN A 139 15.12 23.37 -0.66
CA ASN A 139 13.88 23.68 -1.38
C ASN A 139 12.61 23.62 -0.52
N GLY A 140 12.74 23.25 0.77
CA GLY A 140 11.62 23.11 1.71
C GLY A 140 10.97 21.72 1.75
N ASP A 141 11.45 20.76 0.95
CA ASP A 141 11.00 19.37 1.05
C ASP A 141 11.64 18.68 2.25
N GLU A 142 10.91 17.76 2.87
CA GLU A 142 11.43 16.89 3.94
C GLU A 142 11.88 15.55 3.33
N PHE A 143 13.16 15.23 3.49
CA PHE A 143 13.77 14.00 2.95
C PHE A 143 14.04 12.97 4.05
N TYR A 144 13.95 11.68 3.70
CA TYR A 144 14.38 10.59 4.56
C TYR A 144 15.87 10.28 4.33
N SER A 145 16.66 10.23 5.41
CA SER A 145 18.08 9.86 5.35
C SER A 145 18.22 8.34 5.27
N VAL A 146 18.36 7.78 4.07
CA VAL A 146 18.53 6.33 3.88
C VAL A 146 19.71 5.75 4.65
N ASN A 147 20.81 6.51 4.76
CA ASN A 147 22.02 6.13 5.50
C ASN A 147 21.81 6.05 7.01
N SER A 148 20.81 6.74 7.55
CA SER A 148 20.49 6.69 8.97
C SER A 148 19.83 5.38 9.40
N PHE A 149 19.42 4.53 8.44
CA PHE A 149 18.76 3.26 8.70
C PHE A 149 19.62 2.09 8.22
N GLU A 150 20.29 1.43 9.17
CA GLU A 150 21.21 0.31 8.91
C GLU A 150 20.60 -0.83 8.06
N GLY A 151 19.28 -1.04 8.17
CA GLY A 151 18.57 -2.09 7.43
C GLY A 151 18.14 -1.72 6.01
N HIS A 152 18.53 -0.54 5.48
CA HIS A 152 18.11 -0.11 4.15
C HIS A 152 18.56 -1.10 3.07
N GLY A 153 17.70 -1.37 2.08
CA GLY A 153 17.98 -2.32 1.01
C GLY A 153 17.76 -3.80 1.35
N LYS A 154 17.55 -4.18 2.63
CA LYS A 154 17.36 -5.58 3.05
C LYS A 154 16.23 -6.32 2.31
N LEU A 155 15.15 -5.63 1.93
CA LEU A 155 14.01 -6.24 1.23
C LEU A 155 14.33 -6.58 -0.24
N SER A 156 15.00 -5.69 -0.96
CA SER A 156 15.42 -5.92 -2.35
C SER A 156 16.72 -6.75 -2.42
N GLY A 157 17.51 -6.70 -1.35
CA GLY A 157 18.88 -7.17 -1.26
C GLY A 157 19.84 -6.40 -2.17
N LYS A 158 19.61 -5.10 -2.32
CA LYS A 158 20.58 -4.14 -2.88
C LYS A 158 21.32 -3.45 -1.74
N SER A 159 22.58 -3.10 -1.94
CA SER A 159 23.32 -2.22 -1.03
C SER A 159 23.17 -0.75 -1.44
N LEU A 160 23.61 0.17 -0.58
CA LEU A 160 23.68 1.60 -0.89
C LEU A 160 24.86 1.95 -1.82
N GLU A 161 25.80 1.01 -2.01
CA GLU A 161 27.00 1.17 -2.82
C GLU A 161 26.86 0.58 -4.25
N ASP A 162 25.76 -0.15 -4.52
CA ASP A 162 25.41 -0.74 -5.82
C ASP A 162 24.53 0.18 -6.68
#